data_AF-A0A2V5SDT1-F1
#
_entry.id   AF-A0A2V5SDT1-F1
#
_cell.length_a   1.000
_cell.length_b   1.000
_cell.length_c   1.000
_cell.angle_alpha   90.00
_cell.angle_beta   90.00
_cell.angle_gamma   90.00
#
_symmetry.space_group_name_H-M   'P 1'
#
loop_
_entity.id
_entity.type
_entity.pdbx_description
1 polymer ?
#
loop_
_entity_poly.entity_id
_entity_poly.type
_entity_poly.pdbx_seq_one_letter_code
_entity_poly.pdbx_strand_id
1 'polypeptide(L)' 'MADDELIYLDNNATTQLDPVVVEEMLPFLTSYYGNPSSGYGFAAKARK' A
#
# COMPACT_ATOMS: atom_id res chain seq x y z
N MET A 1 -23.62 10.73 23.23
CA MET A 1 -23.56 10.88 21.77
C MET A 1 -23.24 9.48 21.29
N ALA A 2 -24.19 8.81 20.64
CA ALA A 2 -23.88 7.54 20.03
C ALA A 2 -22.94 7.86 18.87
N ASP A 3 -21.73 7.32 18.89
CA ASP A 3 -20.89 7.31 17.70
C ASP A 3 -21.72 6.64 16.60
N ASP A 4 -21.99 7.36 15.50
CA ASP A 4 -22.67 6.78 14.34
C ASP A 4 -21.76 5.68 13.79
N GLU A 5 -22.04 4.43 14.18
CA GLU A 5 -21.29 3.26 13.76
C GLU A 5 -21.53 3.04 12.26
N LEU A 6 -20.60 3.52 11.44
CA LEU A 6 -20.64 3.37 9.99
C LEU A 6 -20.39 1.91 9.61
N ILE A 7 -21.42 1.23 9.12
CA ILE A 7 -21.30 -0.14 8.58
C ILE A 7 -21.05 -0.07 7.07
N TYR A 8 -19.88 -0.52 6.62
CA TYR A 8 -19.55 -0.59 5.20
C TYR A 8 -20.03 -1.91 4.58
N LEU A 9 -21.00 -1.83 3.66
CA LEU A 9 -21.62 -3.00 3.02
C LEU A 9 -21.41 -3.07 1.49
N ASP A 10 -20.58 -2.20 0.91
CA ASP A 10 -20.35 -2.13 -0.54
C ASP A 10 -19.05 -2.81 -1.00
N ASN A 11 -18.73 -3.97 -0.40
CA ASN A 11 -17.50 -4.73 -0.72
C ASN A 11 -17.45 -5.25 -2.17
N ASN A 12 -18.59 -5.26 -2.88
CA ASN A 12 -18.64 -5.62 -4.29
C ASN A 12 -18.07 -4.52 -5.20
N ALA A 13 -18.11 -3.25 -4.77
CA ALA A 13 -17.51 -2.15 -5.51
C ALA A 13 -16.00 -2.04 -5.26
N THR A 14 -15.58 -2.12 -3.98
CA THR A 14 -14.18 -2.14 -3.56
C THR A 14 -14.07 -2.65 -2.13
N THR A 15 -12.88 -3.01 -1.68
CA THR A 15 -12.63 -3.45 -0.31
C THR A 15 -11.60 -2.56 0.37
N GLN A 16 -11.67 -2.47 1.70
CA GLN A 16 -10.56 -1.96 2.48
C GLN A 16 -9.29 -2.79 2.20
N LEU A 17 -8.13 -2.12 2.15
CA LEU A 17 -6.85 -2.81 2.11
C LEU A 17 -6.59 -3.51 3.45
N ASP A 18 -6.18 -4.77 3.40
CA ASP A 18 -5.66 -5.47 4.56
C ASP A 18 -4.47 -4.69 5.15
N PRO A 19 -4.41 -4.45 6.48
CA PRO A 19 -3.29 -3.76 7.11
C PRO A 19 -1.92 -4.34 6.74
N VAL A 20 -1.80 -5.67 6.60
CA VAL A 20 -0.55 -6.33 6.19
C VAL A 20 -0.17 -5.94 4.76
N VAL A 21 -1.14 -5.81 3.86
CA VAL A 21 -0.88 -5.34 2.49
C VAL A 21 -0.36 -3.90 2.50
N VAL A 22 -0.94 -3.03 3.33
CA VAL A 22 -0.46 -1.64 3.48
C VAL A 22 0.98 -1.63 4.00
N GLU A 23 1.28 -2.41 5.03
CA GLU A 23 2.63 -2.52 5.62
C GLU A 23 3.67 -2.98 4.61
N GLU A 24 3.37 -4.01 3.82
CA GLU A 24 4.28 -4.54 2.79
C GLU A 24 4.45 -3.58 1.59
N MET A 25 3.42 -2.81 1.25
CA MET A 25 3.49 -1.83 0.15
C MET A 25 4.25 -0.53 0.54
N LEU A 26 4.15 -0.11 1.81
CA LEU A 26 4.65 1.19 2.27
C LEU A 26 6.15 1.45 1.97
N PRO A 27 7.07 0.47 2.09
CA PRO A 27 8.48 0.68 1.74
C PRO A 27 8.69 1.14 0.30
N PHE A 28 7.91 0.63 -0.65
CA PHE A 28 8.03 0.97 -2.07
C PHE A 28 7.44 2.35 -2.42
N LEU A 29 6.53 2.84 -1.58
CA LEU A 29 5.95 4.18 -1.71
C LEU A 29 6.78 5.26 -1.00
N THR A 30 7.66 4.89 -0.07
CA THR A 30 8.39 5.85 0.78
C THR A 30 9.90 5.80 0.61
N SER A 31 10.50 4.62 0.65
CA SER A 31 11.95 4.43 0.78
C SER A 31 12.60 3.78 -0.45
N TYR A 32 11.86 2.93 -1.17
CA TYR A 32 12.32 2.18 -2.34
C TYR A 32 11.60 2.64 -3.62
N TYR A 33 11.46 3.95 -3.79
CA TYR A 33 10.72 4.58 -4.90
C TYR A 33 11.50 4.65 -6.23
N GLY A 34 12.68 4.03 -6.31
CA GLY A 34 13.52 4.06 -7.51
C GLY A 34 12.88 3.30 -8.67
N ASN A 35 13.04 3.79 -9.90
CA ASN A 35 12.53 3.10 -11.09
C ASN A 35 13.17 1.71 -11.24
N PRO A 36 12.40 0.60 -11.18
CA PRO A 36 12.93 -0.75 -11.26
C PRO A 36 13.74 -1.01 -12.54
N SER A 37 13.53 -0.29 -13.63
CA SER A 37 14.27 -0.46 -14.88
C SER A 37 15.66 0.19 -14.88
N SER A 38 16.00 1.00 -13.86
CA SER A 38 17.28 1.71 -13.79
C SER A 38 18.42 0.85 -13.24
N GLY A 39 19.65 1.11 -13.69
CA GLY A 39 20.84 0.30 -13.35
C GLY A 39 21.61 0.71 -12.10
N TYR A 40 21.24 1.80 -11.42
CA TYR A 40 21.97 2.31 -10.25
C TYR A 40 21.51 1.66 -8.93
N GLY A 41 22.41 1.57 -7.95
CA GLY A 41 22.20 0.76 -6.74
C GLY A 41 20.97 1.09 -5.90
N PHE A 42 20.51 2.36 -5.87
CA PHE A 42 19.27 2.72 -5.18
C PHE A 42 18.03 2.10 -5.84
N ALA A 43 17.96 2.10 -7.17
CA ALA A 43 16.83 1.54 -7.92
C ALA A 43 16.70 0.01 -7.76
N ALA A 44 17.81 -0.69 -7.49
CA ALA A 44 17.79 -2.14 -7.27
C ALA A 44 16.91 -2.55 -6.06
N LYS A 45 16.70 -1.65 -5.09
CA LYS A 45 15.85 -1.92 -3.91
C LYS A 45 14.37 -2.14 -4.26
N ALA A 46 13.91 -1.64 -5.41
CA ALA A 46 12.53 -1.76 -5.87
C ALA A 46 12.22 -3.06 -6.62
N ARG A 47 13.21 -3.95 -6.85
CA ARG A 47 13.05 -5.23 -7.59
C ARG A 47 12.86 -6.44 -6.69
N LYS A 48 12.68 -6.22 -5.40
CA LYS A 48 12.71 -7.27 -4.38
C LYS A 48 11.44 -8.12 -4.41
#